data_AF-A0A1H7RXG2-F1
#
_entry.id   AF-A0A1H7RXG2-F1
#
_cell.length_a   1.000
_cell.length_b   1.000
_cell.length_c   1.000
_cell.angle_alpha   90.00
_cell.angle_beta   90.00
_cell.angle_gamma   90.00
#
_symmetry.space_group_name_H-M   'P 1'
#
loop_
_entity.id
_entity.type
_entity.pdbx_description
1 polymer ?
#
loop_
_entity_poly.entity_id
_entity_poly.type
_entity_poly.pdbx_seq_one_letter_code
_entity_poly.pdbx_strand_id
1 'polypeptide(L)'
;MRYLFPVLSLVVSTSVHAGALNDCYDRVDTRPAVSQCLSQRLDTAQQEHTALASAALNEARSLDGVTDGRHRAVQRFQQAESAFNQYRQDFCSYTQALLASGNGAEQAALACLIDLTEAHTQRLRNR
;
A
#
# COMPACT_ATOMS: atom_id res chain seq x y z
N MET A 1 48.92 0.68 -27.24
CA MET A 1 47.84 -0.07 -27.91
C MET A 1 46.71 -0.29 -26.90
N ARG A 2 45.48 -0.31 -27.41
CA ARG A 2 44.19 -0.03 -26.75
C ARG A 2 43.79 -1.12 -25.73
N TYR A 3 43.57 -0.77 -24.47
CA TYR A 3 42.92 -1.65 -23.49
C TYR A 3 41.41 -1.63 -23.72
N LEU A 4 40.84 -2.78 -24.11
CA LEU A 4 39.39 -3.02 -24.18
C LEU A 4 38.93 -3.53 -22.81
N PHE A 5 38.32 -2.66 -22.00
CA PHE A 5 37.60 -3.05 -20.79
C PHE A 5 36.16 -3.45 -21.16
N PRO A 6 35.67 -4.64 -20.81
CA PRO A 6 34.29 -5.02 -21.04
C PRO A 6 33.38 -4.28 -20.06
N VAL A 7 32.41 -3.54 -20.58
CA VAL A 7 31.37 -2.88 -19.78
C VAL A 7 30.35 -3.94 -19.35
N LEU A 8 30.38 -4.29 -18.06
CA LEU A 8 29.41 -5.18 -17.44
C LEU A 8 28.15 -4.38 -17.07
N SER A 9 27.12 -4.43 -17.90
CA SER A 9 25.83 -3.79 -17.63
C SER A 9 25.08 -4.53 -16.52
N LEU A 10 25.02 -3.96 -15.31
CA LEU A 10 24.13 -4.40 -14.24
C LEU A 10 22.68 -4.05 -14.63
N VAL A 11 21.88 -5.07 -14.92
CA VAL A 11 20.43 -4.93 -15.04
C VAL A 11 19.87 -4.87 -13.62
N VAL A 12 19.53 -3.66 -13.15
CA VAL A 12 18.83 -3.49 -11.88
C VAL A 12 17.36 -3.85 -12.13
N SER A 13 16.95 -5.04 -11.69
CA SER A 13 15.54 -5.43 -11.67
C SER A 13 14.79 -4.54 -10.68
N THR A 14 14.20 -3.46 -11.16
CA THR A 14 13.21 -2.73 -10.38
C THR A 14 11.92 -3.54 -10.40
N SER A 15 11.53 -4.07 -9.24
CA SER A 15 10.20 -4.67 -9.06
C SER A 15 9.15 -3.58 -9.26
N VAL A 16 8.70 -3.39 -10.49
CA VAL A 16 7.45 -2.66 -10.75
C VAL A 16 6.36 -3.53 -10.16
N HIS A 17 5.84 -3.15 -8.99
CA HIS A 17 4.54 -3.65 -8.58
C HIS A 17 3.56 -3.20 -9.65
N ALA A 18 3.06 -4.15 -10.44
CA ALA A 18 1.88 -3.91 -11.25
C ALA A 18 0.79 -3.44 -10.28
N GLY A 19 0.26 -2.24 -10.49
CA GLY A 19 -0.77 -1.68 -9.61
C GLY A 19 -2.01 -2.55 -9.61
N ALA A 20 -2.77 -2.52 -8.52
CA ALA A 20 -3.90 -3.42 -8.30
C ALA A 20 -4.94 -3.43 -9.44
N LEU A 21 -5.07 -2.30 -10.14
CA LEU A 21 -5.92 -2.18 -11.32
C LEU A 21 -5.49 -3.11 -12.46
N ASN A 22 -4.20 -3.10 -12.81
CA ASN A 22 -3.69 -3.91 -13.92
C ASN A 22 -3.82 -5.40 -13.60
N ASP A 23 -3.48 -5.79 -12.37
CA ASP A 23 -3.62 -7.17 -11.91
C ASP A 23 -5.08 -7.67 -11.99
N CYS A 24 -6.05 -6.81 -11.67
CA CYS A 24 -7.46 -7.17 -11.80
C CYS A 24 -7.92 -7.22 -13.25
N TYR A 25 -7.42 -6.35 -14.13
CA TYR A 25 -7.68 -6.44 -15.57
C TYR A 25 -7.12 -7.74 -16.19
N ASP A 26 -5.93 -8.18 -15.75
CA ASP A 26 -5.30 -9.39 -16.27
C ASP A 26 -5.98 -10.69 -15.80
N ARG A 27 -6.74 -10.63 -14.70
CA ARG A 27 -7.38 -11.80 -14.07
C ARG A 27 -8.82 -12.05 -14.50
N VAL A 28 -9.50 -11.08 -15.09
CA VAL A 28 -10.96 -11.16 -15.32
C VAL A 28 -11.33 -10.86 -16.77
N ASP A 29 -12.28 -11.63 -17.31
CA ASP A 29 -12.64 -11.58 -18.73
C ASP A 29 -13.52 -10.37 -19.12
N THR A 30 -14.11 -9.67 -18.15
CA THR A 30 -15.06 -8.58 -18.43
C THR A 30 -14.88 -7.36 -17.53
N ARG A 31 -15.18 -6.17 -18.06
CA ARG A 31 -15.05 -4.89 -17.32
C ARG A 31 -15.85 -4.83 -16.00
N PRO A 32 -17.08 -5.36 -15.89
CA PRO A 32 -17.79 -5.39 -14.60
C PRO A 32 -17.10 -6.27 -13.55
N ALA A 33 -16.43 -7.35 -13.98
CA ALA A 33 -15.70 -8.24 -13.07
C ALA A 33 -14.46 -7.57 -12.46
N VAL A 34 -13.92 -6.52 -13.09
CA VAL A 34 -12.78 -5.76 -12.55
C VAL A 34 -13.16 -5.06 -11.24
N SER A 35 -14.33 -4.43 -11.17
CA SER A 35 -14.79 -3.77 -9.94
C SER A 35 -15.00 -4.76 -8.79
N GLN A 36 -15.49 -5.96 -9.08
CA GLN A 36 -15.62 -7.03 -8.09
C GLN A 36 -14.26 -7.54 -7.61
N CYS A 37 -13.31 -7.74 -8.52
CA CYS A 37 -11.92 -8.10 -8.18
C CYS A 37 -11.30 -7.05 -7.25
N LEU A 38 -11.43 -5.76 -7.59
CA LEU A 38 -10.89 -4.67 -6.80
C LEU A 38 -11.53 -4.61 -5.40
N SER A 39 -12.85 -4.79 -5.30
CA SER A 39 -13.52 -4.81 -3.98
C SER A 39 -12.98 -5.94 -3.10
N GLN A 40 -12.86 -7.16 -3.63
CA GLN A 40 -12.36 -8.31 -2.87
C GLN A 40 -10.89 -8.14 -2.47
N ARG A 41 -10.08 -7.56 -3.36
CA ARG A 41 -8.68 -7.27 -3.07
C ARG A 41 -8.53 -6.18 -2.02
N LEU A 42 -9.36 -5.14 -2.05
CA LEU A 42 -9.37 -4.10 -1.02
C LEU A 42 -9.73 -4.69 0.35
N ASP A 43 -10.73 -5.56 0.42
CA ASP A 43 -11.09 -6.25 1.66
C ASP A 43 -9.91 -7.07 2.21
N THR A 44 -9.22 -7.80 1.33
CA THR A 44 -8.06 -8.62 1.69
C THR A 44 -6.89 -7.75 2.18
N ALA A 45 -6.54 -6.71 1.42
CA ALA A 45 -5.49 -5.76 1.79
C ALA A 45 -5.80 -5.08 3.14
N GLN A 46 -7.06 -4.71 3.38
CA GLN A 46 -7.47 -4.10 4.65
C GLN A 46 -7.42 -5.07 5.82
N GLN A 47 -7.76 -6.34 5.62
CA GLN A 47 -7.63 -7.40 6.64
C GLN A 47 -6.16 -7.62 7.01
N GLU A 48 -5.27 -7.76 6.02
CA GLU A 48 -3.83 -7.92 6.24
C GLU A 48 -3.24 -6.72 6.98
N HIS A 49 -3.58 -5.51 6.52
CA HIS A 49 -3.17 -4.26 7.18
C HIS A 49 -3.59 -4.25 8.66
N THR A 50 -4.85 -4.59 8.94
CA THR A 50 -5.40 -4.56 10.30
C THR A 50 -4.69 -5.55 11.22
N ALA A 51 -4.38 -6.75 10.73
CA ALA A 51 -3.63 -7.75 11.48
C ALA A 51 -2.21 -7.24 11.84
N LEU A 52 -1.48 -6.70 10.87
CA LEU A 52 -0.12 -6.20 11.07
C LEU A 52 -0.08 -4.91 11.91
N ALA A 53 -1.04 -4.00 11.74
CA ALA A 53 -1.17 -2.81 12.57
C ALA A 53 -1.47 -3.17 14.03
N SER A 54 -2.29 -4.18 14.27
CA SER A 54 -2.55 -4.71 15.62
C SER A 54 -1.28 -5.28 16.26
N ALA A 55 -0.49 -6.05 15.50
CA ALA A 55 0.80 -6.57 15.96
C ALA A 55 1.79 -5.45 16.32
N ALA A 56 1.94 -4.46 15.45
CA ALA A 56 2.80 -3.29 15.68
C ALA A 56 2.34 -2.46 16.90
N LEU A 57 1.04 -2.34 17.13
CA LEU A 57 0.50 -1.67 18.31
C LEU A 57 0.81 -2.45 19.60
N ASN A 58 0.76 -3.78 19.57
CA ASN A 58 1.15 -4.61 20.71
C ASN A 58 2.64 -4.48 21.03
N GLU A 59 3.49 -4.42 20.01
CA GLU A 59 4.91 -4.15 20.17
C GLU A 59 5.15 -2.77 20.80
N ALA A 60 4.47 -1.73 20.31
CA ALA A 60 4.55 -0.39 20.88
C ALA A 60 4.11 -0.35 22.35
N ARG A 61 3.05 -1.09 22.73
CA ARG A 61 2.62 -1.24 24.13
C ARG A 61 3.67 -1.93 24.99
N SER A 62 4.31 -2.98 24.47
CA SER A 62 5.40 -3.67 25.17
C SER A 62 6.56 -2.72 25.46
N LEU A 63 6.99 -1.96 24.45
CA LEU A 63 8.06 -0.99 24.57
C LEU A 63 7.73 0.13 25.59
N ASP A 64 6.53 0.69 25.51
CA ASP A 64 6.11 1.69 26.49
C ASP A 64 6.02 1.08 27.90
N GLY A 65 5.58 -0.17 28.04
CA GLY A 65 5.55 -0.86 29.33
C GLY A 65 6.92 -1.02 29.98
N VAL A 66 7.95 -1.40 29.22
CA VAL A 66 9.31 -1.59 29.77
C VAL A 66 10.11 -0.28 29.93
N THR A 67 9.72 0.78 29.22
CA THR A 67 10.39 2.09 29.27
C THR A 67 9.65 3.12 30.12
N ASP A 68 8.62 2.70 30.86
CA ASP A 68 7.73 3.56 31.64
C ASP A 68 7.16 4.72 30.80
N GLY A 69 6.80 4.42 29.54
CA GLY A 69 6.20 5.35 28.59
C GLY A 69 7.12 6.46 28.10
N ARG A 70 8.43 6.40 28.37
CA ARG A 70 9.39 7.44 27.98
C ARG A 70 9.35 7.80 26.49
N HIS A 71 9.10 6.82 25.63
CA HIS A 71 9.11 6.99 24.17
C HIS A 71 7.73 7.26 23.56
N ARG A 72 6.64 7.01 24.31
CA ARG A 72 5.25 7.17 23.86
C ARG A 72 4.99 6.47 22.52
N ALA A 73 5.54 5.28 22.34
CA ALA A 73 5.48 4.52 21.10
C ALA A 73 4.04 4.26 20.65
N VAL A 74 3.12 3.96 21.59
CA VAL A 74 1.69 3.77 21.29
C VAL A 74 1.10 5.04 20.66
N GLN A 75 1.33 6.19 21.29
CA GLN A 75 0.82 7.47 20.79
C GLN A 75 1.38 7.77 19.39
N ARG A 76 2.68 7.57 19.17
CA ARG A 76 3.34 7.82 17.89
C ARG A 76 2.81 6.91 16.79
N PHE A 77 2.60 5.63 17.09
CA PHE A 77 2.05 4.68 16.13
C PHE A 77 0.61 5.05 15.75
N GLN A 78 -0.25 5.33 16.74
CA GLN A 78 -1.63 5.75 16.48
C GLN A 78 -1.71 7.04 15.64
N GLN A 79 -0.83 8.01 15.90
CA GLN A 79 -0.74 9.23 15.09
C GLN A 79 -0.33 8.92 13.64
N ALA A 80 0.64 8.03 13.44
CA ALA A 80 1.06 7.61 12.10
C ALA A 80 -0.07 6.90 11.34
N GLU A 81 -0.80 5.98 11.98
CA GLU A 81 -1.94 5.28 11.38
C GLU A 81 -3.09 6.24 11.03
N SER A 82 -3.37 7.21 11.89
CA SER A 82 -4.38 8.23 11.62
C SER A 82 -3.98 9.10 10.41
N ALA A 83 -2.74 9.57 10.37
CA ALA A 83 -2.23 10.37 9.25
C ALA A 83 -2.21 9.58 7.94
N PHE A 84 -1.83 8.30 7.98
CA PHE A 84 -1.87 7.42 6.82
C PHE A 84 -3.30 7.27 6.29
N ASN A 85 -4.28 7.01 7.15
CA ASN A 85 -5.67 6.86 6.72
C ASN A 85 -6.22 8.14 6.07
N GLN A 86 -5.90 9.30 6.64
CA GLN A 86 -6.30 10.59 6.06
C GLN A 86 -5.66 10.77 4.68
N TYR A 87 -4.34 10.60 4.57
CA TYR A 87 -3.62 10.70 3.29
C TYR A 87 -4.19 9.74 2.25
N ARG A 88 -4.42 8.48 2.62
CA ARG A 88 -4.97 7.45 1.73
C ARG A 88 -6.33 7.87 1.17
N GLN A 89 -7.22 8.37 2.02
CA GLN A 89 -8.56 8.79 1.58
C GLN A 89 -8.50 10.02 0.68
N ASP A 90 -7.76 11.06 1.08
CA ASP A 90 -7.68 12.32 0.34
C ASP A 90 -7.02 12.13 -1.02
N PHE A 91 -5.91 11.39 -1.06
CA PHE A 91 -5.15 11.17 -2.28
C PHE A 91 -5.93 10.31 -3.29
N CYS A 92 -6.65 9.28 -2.82
CA CYS A 92 -7.46 8.46 -3.72
C CYS A 92 -8.73 9.17 -4.18
N SER A 93 -9.30 10.06 -3.37
CA SER A 93 -10.38 10.96 -3.79
C SER A 93 -9.90 11.95 -4.86
N TYR A 94 -8.70 12.51 -4.70
CA TYR A 94 -8.06 13.33 -5.73
C TYR A 94 -7.83 12.54 -7.03
N THR A 95 -7.34 11.30 -6.92
CA THR A 95 -7.14 10.39 -8.07
C THR A 95 -8.46 10.15 -8.82
N GLN A 96 -9.55 9.92 -8.09
CA GLN A 96 -10.88 9.78 -8.67
C GLN A 96 -11.32 11.06 -9.40
N ALA A 97 -11.11 12.22 -8.79
CA ALA A 97 -11.52 13.51 -9.34
C ALA A 97 -10.82 13.86 -10.66
N LEU A 98 -9.58 13.37 -10.86
CA LEU A 98 -8.86 13.52 -12.13
C LEU A 98 -9.52 12.81 -13.31
N LEU A 99 -10.42 11.85 -13.06
CA LEU A 99 -11.04 10.99 -14.08
C LEU A 99 -12.48 11.40 -14.44
N ALA A 100 -12.89 12.61 -14.09
CA ALA A 100 -14.22 13.21 -14.33
C ALA A 100 -15.39 12.39 -13.76
N SER A 101 -15.76 11.25 -14.35
CA SER A 101 -16.82 10.35 -13.88
C SER A 101 -16.83 8.96 -14.56
N GLY A 102 -17.62 8.03 -14.02
CA GLY A 102 -17.85 6.69 -14.58
C GLY A 102 -17.01 5.60 -13.92
N ASN A 103 -17.25 4.34 -14.33
CA ASN A 103 -16.66 3.15 -13.70
C ASN A 103 -15.12 3.18 -13.66
N GLY A 104 -14.47 3.84 -14.62
CA GLY A 104 -13.01 4.01 -14.62
C GLY A 104 -12.49 4.87 -13.46
N ALA A 105 -13.24 5.90 -13.07
CA ALA A 105 -12.88 6.76 -11.94
C ALA A 105 -13.00 5.98 -10.61
N GLU A 106 -14.08 5.21 -10.43
CA GLU A 106 -14.27 4.36 -9.25
C GLU A 106 -13.21 3.26 -9.16
N GLN A 107 -12.91 2.60 -10.28
CA GLN A 107 -11.86 1.56 -10.34
C GLN A 107 -10.48 2.12 -10.02
N ALA A 108 -10.15 3.32 -10.50
CA ALA A 108 -8.90 3.99 -10.16
C ALA A 108 -8.83 4.37 -8.68
N ALA A 109 -9.94 4.83 -8.08
CA ALA A 109 -10.02 5.11 -6.65
C ALA A 109 -9.78 3.85 -5.81
N LEU A 110 -10.46 2.75 -6.14
CA LEU A 110 -10.28 1.45 -5.48
C LEU A 110 -8.84 0.94 -5.61
N ALA A 111 -8.27 1.01 -6.80
CA ALA A 111 -6.88 0.62 -7.04
C ALA A 111 -5.89 1.45 -6.21
N CYS A 112 -6.08 2.77 -6.16
CA CYS A 112 -5.27 3.65 -5.31
C CYS A 112 -5.35 3.25 -3.83
N LEU A 113 -6.56 2.94 -3.33
CA LEU A 113 -6.74 2.51 -1.94
C LEU A 113 -5.99 1.20 -1.67
N ILE A 114 -6.05 0.24 -2.58
CA ILE A 114 -5.33 -1.04 -2.49
C ILE A 114 -3.82 -0.79 -2.48
N ASP A 115 -3.29 -0.09 -3.48
CA ASP A 115 -1.85 0.12 -3.65
C ASP A 115 -1.23 0.83 -2.42
N LEU A 116 -1.90 1.87 -1.90
CA LEU A 116 -1.43 2.55 -0.70
C LEU A 116 -1.54 1.67 0.55
N THR A 117 -2.57 0.84 0.66
CA THR A 117 -2.75 -0.09 1.78
C THR A 117 -1.70 -1.19 1.76
N GLU A 118 -1.46 -1.81 0.61
CA GLU A 118 -0.45 -2.85 0.43
C GLU A 118 0.96 -2.29 0.69
N ALA A 119 1.28 -1.10 0.16
CA ALA A 119 2.57 -0.46 0.39
C ALA A 119 2.83 -0.14 1.87
N HIS A 120 1.83 0.40 2.58
CA HIS A 120 1.96 0.70 4.01
C HIS A 120 1.99 -0.58 4.86
N THR A 121 1.23 -1.60 4.47
CA THR A 121 1.28 -2.94 5.08
C THR A 121 2.66 -3.58 4.91
N GLN A 122 3.30 -3.42 3.75
CA GLN A 122 4.66 -3.91 3.54
C GLN A 122 5.67 -3.18 4.43
N ARG A 123 5.48 -1.88 4.69
CA ARG A 123 6.28 -1.14 5.68
C ARG A 123 6.04 -1.62 7.10
N LEU A 124 4.84 -2.08 7.45
CA LEU A 124 4.54 -2.72 8.75
C LEU A 124 5.25 -4.08 8.89
N ARG A 125 5.28 -4.85 7.80
CA ARG A 125 5.90 -6.19 7.76
C ARG A 125 7.43 -6.16 7.88
N ASN A 126 8.06 -5.11 7.37
CA ASN A 126 9.52 -4.98 7.26
C ASN A 126 10.15 -4.05 8.32
N ARG A 127 9.44 -3.75 9.42
CA ARG A 127 10.00 -2.98 10.55
C ARG A 127 10.96 -3.86 11.35
#